data_AF-A0A9D7WNF3-F1
#
_entry.id   AF-A0A9D7WNF3-F1
#
_cell.length_a   1.000
_cell.length_b   1.000
_cell.length_c   1.000
_cell.angle_alpha   90.00
_cell.angle_beta   90.00
_cell.angle_gamma   90.00
#
_symmetry.space_group_name_H-M   'P 1'
#
loop_
_entity.id
_entity.type
_entity.pdbx_description
1 polymer ?
#
loop_
_entity_poly.entity_id
_entity_poly.type
_entity_poly.pdbx_seq_one_letter_code
_entity_poly.pdbx_strand_id
1 'polypeptide(L)'
;MFRYFEPNKIFAITSKAPKYVLFLFIVVLTIGLIEALILSPEDYKQSDSVRIMYVHVPAAWISLGIFSSLTLLSIGSFIFKNKNFALIAKSLAPSGFVFNIVALVT
;
A
#
# COMPACT_ATOMS: atom_id res chain seq x y z
N MET A 1 1.97 20.45 -25.53
CA MET A 1 1.49 20.13 -24.17
C MET A 1 1.53 18.63 -23.82
N PHE A 2 1.37 17.70 -24.77
CA PHE A 2 1.33 16.24 -24.51
C PHE A 2 2.66 15.47 -24.64
N ARG A 3 3.78 16.16 -24.84
CA ARG A 3 5.10 15.56 -25.15
C ARG A 3 5.76 14.82 -23.98
N TYR A 4 5.18 14.90 -22.78
CA TYR A 4 5.55 14.11 -21.59
C TYR A 4 4.82 12.76 -21.52
N PHE A 5 3.72 12.58 -22.25
CA PHE A 5 2.96 11.32 -22.28
C PHE A 5 3.47 10.32 -23.33
N GLU A 6 4.61 10.60 -23.96
CA GLU A 6 5.23 9.65 -24.87
C GLU A 6 5.66 8.39 -24.10
N PRO A 7 5.31 7.18 -24.56
CA PRO A 7 5.58 5.93 -23.86
C PRO A 7 7.06 5.76 -23.46
N ASN A 8 7.98 6.21 -24.33
CA ASN A 8 9.43 6.15 -24.08
C ASN A 8 9.87 7.05 -22.92
N LYS A 9 9.26 8.23 -22.74
CA LYS A 9 9.56 9.15 -21.64
C LYS A 9 8.91 8.71 -20.34
N ILE A 10 7.67 8.20 -20.40
CA ILE A 10 7.02 7.57 -19.26
C ILE A 10 7.87 6.39 -18.77
N PHE A 11 8.32 5.52 -19.68
CA PHE A 11 9.15 4.37 -19.33
C PHE A 11 10.52 4.79 -18.74
N ALA A 12 11.14 5.85 -19.26
CA ALA A 12 12.40 6.38 -18.72
C ALA A 12 12.25 6.92 -17.28
N ILE A 13 11.10 7.48 -16.92
CA ILE A 13 10.78 7.93 -15.56
C ILE A 13 10.43 6.73 -14.68
N THR A 14 9.52 5.86 -15.14
CA THR A 14 9.04 4.67 -14.41
C THR A 14 10.13 3.63 -14.17
N SER A 15 11.20 3.60 -14.97
CA SER A 15 12.34 2.70 -14.74
C SER A 15 13.30 3.19 -13.66
N LYS A 16 13.39 4.51 -13.44
CA LYS A 16 14.29 5.11 -12.43
C LYS A 16 13.60 5.42 -11.11
N ALA A 17 12.31 5.79 -11.16
CA ALA A 17 11.51 6.15 -10.00
C ALA A 17 11.46 5.07 -8.89
N PRO A 18 11.35 3.76 -9.20
CA PRO A 18 11.24 2.72 -8.17
C PRO A 18 12.41 2.71 -7.20
N LYS A 19 13.63 3.00 -7.66
CA LYS A 19 14.81 3.04 -6.78
C LYS A 19 14.71 4.15 -5.73
N TYR A 20 14.31 5.35 -6.15
CA TYR A 20 14.17 6.49 -5.24
C TYR A 20 12.97 6.32 -4.32
N VAL A 21 11.84 5.82 -4.85
CA VAL A 21 10.64 5.53 -4.06
C VAL A 21 10.95 4.46 -3.01
N LEU A 22 11.67 3.39 -3.36
CA LEU A 22 12.07 2.34 -2.42
C LEU A 22 12.99 2.88 -1.34
N PHE A 23 13.97 3.72 -1.70
CA PHE A 23 14.86 4.34 -0.71
C PHE A 23 14.06 5.21 0.27
N LEU A 24 13.19 6.09 -0.24
CA LEU A 24 12.34 6.93 0.60
C LEU A 24 11.40 6.09 1.48
N PHE A 25 10.81 5.03 0.92
CA PHE A 25 9.97 4.09 1.65
C PHE A 25 10.71 3.47 2.83
N ILE A 26 11.94 2.96 2.64
CA ILE A 26 12.73 2.37 3.71
C ILE A 26 13.03 3.40 4.81
N VAL A 27 13.42 4.62 4.44
CA VAL A 27 13.72 5.68 5.41
C VAL A 27 12.48 6.03 6.24
N VAL A 28 11.35 6.30 5.59
CA VAL A 28 10.11 6.69 6.28
C VAL A 28 9.56 5.54 7.11
N LEU A 29 9.58 4.31 6.60
CA LEU A 29 9.11 3.13 7.32
C LEU A 29 9.96 2.88 8.57
N THR A 30 11.28 3.02 8.48
CA THR A 30 12.19 2.81 9.62
C THR A 30 11.93 3.82 10.72
N ILE A 31 11.84 5.11 10.37
CA ILE A 31 11.55 6.19 11.33
C ILE A 31 10.18 5.95 11.98
N GLY A 32 9.14 5.70 11.17
CA GLY A 32 7.79 5.48 11.68
C GLY A 32 7.67 4.26 12.60
N LEU A 33 8.38 3.16 12.30
CA LEU A 33 8.38 1.98 13.18
C LEU A 33 9.11 2.22 14.49
N ILE A 34 10.20 3.00 14.49
CA ILE A 34 10.92 3.37 15.72
C ILE A 34 10.00 4.23 16.60
N GLU A 35 9.34 5.23 16.01
CA GLU A 35 8.40 6.09 16.74
C GLU A 35 7.22 5.28 17.30
N ALA A 36 6.64 4.39 16.50
CA ALA A 36 5.47 3.60 16.88
C ALA A 36 5.77 2.53 17.95
N LEU A 37 6.86 1.77 17.79
CA LEU A 37 7.10 0.56 18.60
C LEU A 37 8.07 0.77 19.77
N ILE A 38 8.92 1.80 19.73
CA ILE A 38 9.96 2.03 20.73
C ILE A 38 9.69 3.31 21.52
N LEU A 39 9.44 4.43 20.83
CA LEU A 39 9.33 5.74 21.47
C LEU A 39 7.93 6.02 22.00
N SER A 40 6.90 5.38 21.46
CA SER A 40 5.52 5.58 21.93
C SER A 40 5.39 5.17 23.40
N PRO A 41 4.82 6.04 24.26
CA PRO A 41 4.53 5.67 25.64
C PRO A 41 3.49 4.55 25.71
N GLU A 42 3.47 3.87 26.86
CA GLU A 42 2.44 2.88 27.17
C GLU A 42 1.08 3.55 27.39
N ASP A 43 0.01 2.87 27.00
CA ASP A 43 -1.36 3.32 27.27
C ASP A 43 -1.78 2.93 28.70
N TYR A 44 -2.66 3.73 29.30
CA TYR A 44 -3.15 3.49 30.66
C TYR A 44 -3.91 2.16 30.80
N LYS A 45 -4.62 1.70 29.75
CA LYS A 45 -5.42 0.46 29.79
C LYS A 45 -4.72 -0.71 29.10
N GLN A 46 -4.03 -0.42 28.00
CA GLN A 46 -3.44 -1.46 27.14
C GLN A 46 -1.93 -1.62 27.34
N SER A 47 -1.31 -0.81 28.22
CA SER A 47 0.14 -0.80 28.46
C SER A 47 0.92 -0.80 27.14
N ASP A 48 1.92 -1.68 26.97
CA ASP A 48 2.68 -1.81 25.73
C ASP A 48 1.86 -2.34 24.54
N SER A 49 0.73 -3.03 24.77
CA SER A 49 -0.07 -3.63 23.69
C SER A 49 -0.71 -2.59 22.77
N VAL A 50 -0.86 -1.33 23.21
CA VAL A 50 -1.34 -0.24 22.35
C VAL A 50 -0.47 -0.06 21.10
N ARG A 51 0.83 -0.39 21.20
CA ARG A 51 1.80 -0.21 20.11
C ARG A 51 1.47 -1.07 18.89
N ILE A 52 0.78 -2.21 19.10
CA ILE A 52 0.29 -3.07 18.02
C ILE A 52 -0.68 -2.29 17.12
N MET A 53 -1.53 -1.43 17.68
CA MET A 53 -2.54 -0.69 16.91
C MET A 53 -1.91 0.24 15.87
N TYR A 54 -0.70 0.75 16.11
CA TYR A 54 0.01 1.61 15.15
C TYR A 54 0.40 0.87 13.87
N VAL A 55 0.47 -0.47 13.90
CA VAL A 55 0.75 -1.31 12.73
C VAL A 55 -0.52 -1.99 12.24
N HIS A 56 -1.29 -2.61 13.15
CA HIS A 56 -2.50 -3.36 12.83
C HIS A 56 -3.55 -2.50 12.14
N VAL A 57 -3.91 -1.36 12.75
CA VAL A 57 -5.05 -0.56 12.28
C VAL A 57 -4.77 0.01 10.89
N PRO A 58 -3.62 0.66 10.61
CA PRO A 58 -3.30 1.09 9.25
C PRO A 58 -3.23 -0.06 8.24
N ALA A 59 -2.64 -1.20 8.62
CA ALA A 59 -2.57 -2.37 7.73
C ALA A 59 -3.97 -2.89 7.36
N ALA A 60 -4.88 -2.98 8.33
CA ALA A 60 -6.25 -3.40 8.11
C ALA A 60 -7.00 -2.44 7.17
N TRP A 61 -6.86 -1.12 7.36
CA TRP A 61 -7.49 -0.12 6.50
C TRP A 61 -6.95 -0.16 5.06
N ILE A 62 -5.64 -0.29 4.88
CA ILE A 62 -5.03 -0.41 3.54
C ILE A 62 -5.46 -1.71 2.86
N SER A 63 -5.45 -2.83 3.58
CA SER A 63 -5.96 -4.12 3.09
C SER A 63 -7.41 -4.01 2.62
N LEU A 64 -8.29 -3.45 3.45
CA LEU A 64 -9.70 -3.25 3.14
C LEU A 64 -9.90 -2.34 1.90
N GLY A 65 -9.17 -1.23 1.82
CA GLY A 65 -9.22 -0.30 0.70
C GLY A 65 -8.77 -0.95 -0.61
N ILE A 66 -7.71 -1.75 -0.57
CA ILE A 66 -7.22 -2.50 -1.73
C ILE A 66 -8.23 -3.55 -2.17
N PHE A 67 -8.73 -4.40 -1.28
CA PHE A 67 -9.71 -5.42 -1.65
C PHE A 67 -11.04 -4.83 -2.14
N SER A 68 -11.48 -3.72 -1.56
CA SER A 68 -12.65 -2.97 -2.04
C SER A 68 -12.42 -2.44 -3.46
N SER A 69 -11.22 -1.89 -3.73
CA SER A 69 -10.83 -1.44 -5.07
C SER A 69 -10.76 -2.59 -6.07
N LEU A 70 -10.22 -3.75 -5.67
CA LEU A 70 -10.20 -4.97 -6.49
C LEU A 70 -11.62 -5.41 -6.88
N THR A 71 -12.56 -5.39 -5.94
CA THR A 71 -13.96 -5.73 -6.19
C THR A 71 -14.57 -4.78 -7.21
N LEU A 72 -14.43 -3.46 -7.02
CA LEU A 72 -14.96 -2.45 -7.94
C LEU A 72 -14.34 -2.58 -9.34
N LEU A 73 -13.03 -2.76 -9.44
CA LEU A 73 -12.33 -2.93 -10.70
C LEU A 73 -12.72 -4.23 -11.41
N SER A 74 -12.96 -5.30 -10.68
CA SER A 74 -13.38 -6.59 -11.24
C SER A 74 -14.81 -6.54 -11.76
N ILE A 75 -15.73 -5.91 -11.02
CA ILE A 75 -17.11 -5.64 -11.47
C ILE A 75 -17.07 -4.74 -12.71
N GLY A 76 -16.29 -3.66 -12.69
CA GLY A 76 -16.10 -2.78 -13.84
C GLY A 76 -15.52 -3.51 -15.06
N SER A 77 -14.54 -4.39 -14.84
CA SER A 77 -13.97 -5.23 -15.91
C SER A 77 -15.00 -6.18 -16.50
N PHE A 78 -15.92 -6.72 -15.70
CA PHE A 78 -16.99 -7.61 -16.15
C PHE A 78 -18.05 -6.86 -16.98
N ILE A 79 -18.50 -5.70 -16.50
CA ILE A 79 -19.54 -4.89 -17.16
C ILE A 79 -19.01 -4.24 -18.44
N PHE A 80 -17.88 -3.53 -18.35
CA PHE A 80 -17.35 -2.71 -19.45
C PHE A 80 -16.39 -3.48 -20.36
N LYS A 81 -16.04 -4.73 -20.02
CA LYS A 81 -15.09 -5.58 -20.75
C LYS A 81 -13.72 -4.91 -21.02
N ASN A 82 -13.32 -3.97 -20.16
CA ASN A 82 -12.06 -3.24 -20.29
C ASN A 82 -10.91 -4.01 -19.63
N LYS A 83 -9.93 -4.44 -20.44
CA LYS A 83 -8.76 -5.20 -20.00
C LYS A 83 -7.85 -4.43 -19.03
N ASN A 84 -7.86 -3.10 -19.08
CA ASN A 84 -7.03 -2.28 -18.19
C ASN A 84 -7.46 -2.42 -16.73
N PHE A 85 -8.76 -2.57 -16.45
CA PHE A 85 -9.25 -2.75 -15.08
C PHE A 85 -8.77 -4.08 -14.47
N ALA A 86 -8.77 -5.16 -15.26
CA ALA A 86 -8.22 -6.44 -14.84
C ALA A 86 -6.71 -6.37 -14.56
N LEU A 87 -5.95 -5.63 -15.38
CA LEU A 87 -4.51 -5.43 -15.17
C LEU A 87 -4.23 -4.64 -13.87
N ILE A 88 -4.97 -3.57 -13.62
CA ILE A 88 -4.82 -2.77 -12.39
C ILE A 88 -5.18 -3.63 -11.16
N ALA A 89 -6.31 -4.34 -11.20
CA ALA A 89 -6.71 -5.23 -10.10
C ALA A 89 -5.65 -6.30 -9.79
N LYS A 90 -5.09 -6.92 -10.83
CA LYS A 90 -3.99 -7.90 -10.68
C LYS A 90 -2.74 -7.29 -10.05
N SER A 91 -2.40 -6.04 -10.40
CA SER A 91 -1.24 -5.35 -9.83
C SER A 91 -1.40 -4.98 -8.35
N LEU A 92 -2.63 -4.72 -7.91
CA LEU A 92 -2.95 -4.35 -6.53
C LEU A 92 -3.04 -5.56 -5.59
N ALA A 93 -3.40 -6.74 -6.12
CA ALA A 93 -3.65 -7.94 -5.32
C ALA A 93 -2.51 -8.34 -4.37
N PRO A 94 -1.22 -8.35 -4.78
CA PRO A 94 -0.11 -8.72 -3.88
C PRO A 94 0.03 -7.76 -2.70
N SER A 95 -0.14 -6.45 -2.92
CA SER A 95 -0.09 -5.46 -1.85
C SER A 95 -1.20 -5.67 -0.84
N GLY A 96 -2.44 -5.88 -1.29
CA GLY A 96 -3.57 -6.18 -0.42
C GLY A 96 -3.34 -7.44 0.43
N PHE A 97 -2.79 -8.49 -0.18
CA PHE A 97 -2.44 -9.72 0.51
C PHE A 97 -1.38 -9.51 1.61
N VAL A 98 -0.32 -8.76 1.32
CA VAL A 98 0.73 -8.45 2.31
C VAL A 98 0.15 -7.67 3.50
N PHE A 99 -0.61 -6.61 3.25
CA PHE A 99 -1.23 -5.83 4.33
C PHE A 99 -2.26 -6.64 5.13
N ASN A 100 -2.96 -7.59 4.49
CA ASN A 100 -3.85 -8.51 5.20
C ASN A 100 -3.09 -9.43 6.15
N ILE A 101 -1.97 -10.02 5.69
CA ILE A 101 -1.13 -10.85 6.56
C ILE A 101 -0.63 -10.03 7.75
N VAL A 102 -0.13 -8.81 7.50
CA VAL A 102 0.32 -7.93 8.58
C VAL A 102 -0.80 -7.71 9.59
N ALA A 103 -2.00 -7.32 9.13
CA ALA A 103 -3.14 -7.11 10.01
C ALA A 103 -3.60 -8.36 10.77
N LEU A 104 -3.42 -9.57 10.24
CA LEU A 104 -3.78 -10.81 10.94
C LEU A 104 -2.73 -11.26 11.96
N VAL A 105 -1.47 -10.94 11.71
CA VAL A 105 -0.34 -11.38 12.55
C VAL A 105 -0.07 -10.41 13.69
N THR A 106 -0.26 -9.10 13.47
CA THR A 106 -0.16 -8.07 14.50
C THR A 106 -1.48 -7.91 15.22
#